data_AF-A0A6A6EED6-F1
#
_entry.id   AF-A0A6A6EED6-F1
#
_cell.length_a   1.000
_cell.length_b   1.000
_cell.length_c   1.000
_cell.angle_alpha   90.00
_cell.angle_beta   90.00
_cell.angle_gamma   90.00
#
_symmetry.space_group_name_H-M   'P 1'
#
loop_
_entity.id
_entity.type
_entity.pdbx_description
1 polymer ?
#
loop_
_entity_poly.entity_id
_entity_poly.type
_entity_poly.pdbx_seq_one_letter_code
_entity_poly.pdbx_strand_id
1 'polypeptide(L)'
;MEVAARTAPSQQTALVEFLRKLQQQKVTDPATGQQLKYDEDYNKTVWTEVPNFGITVADDWNFDATDPSPTSEEATRYENKTAFFAQLTASPANSVPDPENAPGPFDFSLYALWAFREAFEFSKEPRAPTITSLRAACYWVIYAADRLWANVQMGRDFRHKSSGSNPADEGDAYRKKGWVGFNWERWGVWVQGLENAREGGDEETARLVRSALKEVERIMDQGWRVRDEEKFA
;
A
#
# COMPACT_ATOMS: atom_id res chain seq x y z
N MET A 1 5.94 -15.72 -0.14
CA MET A 1 5.69 -14.79 0.99
C MET A 1 6.56 -15.03 2.21
N GLU A 2 6.88 -16.28 2.55
CA GLU A 2 7.71 -16.60 3.73
C GLU A 2 9.06 -15.87 3.78
N VAL A 3 9.77 -15.77 2.65
CA VAL A 3 11.07 -15.07 2.58
C VAL A 3 10.92 -13.60 2.92
N ALA A 4 9.87 -12.92 2.40
CA ALA A 4 9.60 -11.53 2.73
C ALA A 4 9.31 -11.37 4.23
N ALA A 5 8.51 -12.26 4.83
CA ALA A 5 8.18 -12.23 6.26
C ALA A 5 9.40 -12.37 7.18
N ARG A 6 10.49 -12.99 6.72
CA ARG A 6 11.74 -13.18 7.48
C ARG A 6 12.85 -12.19 7.12
N THR A 7 12.63 -11.33 6.13
CA THR A 7 13.64 -10.37 5.66
C THR A 7 13.30 -8.98 6.18
N ALA A 8 14.23 -8.36 6.90
CA ALA A 8 14.03 -7.01 7.44
C ALA A 8 13.75 -5.99 6.32
N PRO A 9 12.95 -4.92 6.55
CA PRO A 9 12.52 -3.99 5.51
C PRO A 9 13.65 -3.39 4.68
N SER A 10 14.77 -3.06 5.34
CA SER A 10 15.97 -2.48 4.71
C SER A 10 16.75 -3.45 3.81
N GLN A 11 16.43 -4.74 3.83
CA GLN A 11 17.13 -5.79 3.08
C GLN A 11 16.26 -6.40 1.96
N GLN A 12 15.06 -5.87 1.73
CA GLN A 12 14.10 -6.44 0.79
C GLN A 12 14.30 -6.00 -0.67
N THR A 13 15.22 -5.06 -0.96
CA THR A 13 15.46 -4.54 -2.31
C THR A 13 15.68 -5.66 -3.34
N ALA A 14 16.48 -6.67 -3.01
CA ALA A 14 16.74 -7.79 -3.91
C ALA A 14 15.48 -8.62 -4.23
N LEU A 15 14.56 -8.76 -3.27
CA LEU A 15 13.29 -9.47 -3.47
C LEU A 15 12.36 -8.69 -4.40
N VAL A 16 12.29 -7.37 -4.21
CA VAL A 16 11.50 -6.45 -5.05
C VAL A 16 12.03 -6.48 -6.49
N GLU A 17 13.35 -6.39 -6.65
CA GLU A 17 13.99 -6.46 -7.97
C GLU A 17 13.80 -7.81 -8.65
N PHE A 18 13.84 -8.91 -7.89
CA PHE A 18 13.57 -10.24 -8.41
C PHE A 18 12.17 -10.33 -9.00
N LEU A 19 11.14 -9.91 -8.27
CA LEU A 19 9.76 -9.90 -8.78
C LEU A 19 9.60 -8.97 -9.99
N ARG A 20 10.26 -7.80 -9.99
CA ARG A 20 10.27 -6.91 -11.16
C ARG A 20 10.90 -7.54 -12.39
N LYS A 21 12.06 -8.21 -12.24
CA LYS A 21 12.73 -8.89 -13.36
C LYS A 21 11.90 -10.05 -13.90
N LEU A 22 11.23 -10.78 -13.00
CA LEU A 22 10.29 -11.82 -13.37
C LEU A 22 9.11 -11.25 -14.16
N GLN A 23 8.56 -10.12 -13.71
CA GLN A 23 7.45 -9.43 -14.37
C GLN A 23 7.78 -9.00 -15.81
N GLN A 24 9.04 -8.74 -16.12
CA GLN A 24 9.49 -8.37 -17.47
C GLN A 24 9.68 -9.58 -18.39
N GLN A 25 9.60 -10.81 -17.90
CA GLN A 25 9.77 -12.00 -18.72
C GLN A 25 8.52 -12.29 -19.56
N LYS A 26 8.75 -12.61 -20.83
CA LYS A 26 7.72 -13.09 -21.76
C LYS A 26 7.99 -14.53 -22.08
N VAL A 27 7.18 -15.43 -21.52
CA VAL A 27 7.22 -16.85 -21.87
C VAL A 27 6.19 -17.07 -22.96
N THR A 28 6.61 -17.65 -24.09
CA THR A 28 5.75 -17.95 -25.22
C THR A 28 5.59 -19.45 -25.37
N ASP A 29 4.39 -19.89 -25.73
CA ASP A 29 4.13 -21.26 -26.12
C ASP A 29 4.77 -21.53 -27.49
N PRO A 30 5.70 -22.49 -27.61
CA PRO A 30 6.36 -22.80 -28.88
C PRO A 30 5.40 -23.26 -29.99
N ALA A 31 4.23 -23.81 -29.65
CA ALA A 31 3.28 -24.32 -30.63
C ALA A 31 2.40 -23.21 -31.22
N THR A 32 2.01 -22.22 -30.42
CA THR A 32 1.07 -21.16 -30.83
C THR A 32 1.75 -19.81 -31.06
N GLY A 33 2.97 -19.62 -30.54
CA GLY A 33 3.68 -18.34 -30.53
C GLY A 33 3.05 -17.28 -29.60
N GLN A 34 2.00 -17.63 -28.87
CA GLN A 34 1.30 -16.72 -27.96
C GLN A 34 1.99 -16.71 -26.59
N GLN A 35 1.84 -15.61 -25.83
CA GLN A 35 2.34 -15.57 -24.46
C GLN A 35 1.54 -16.52 -23.58
N LEU A 36 2.25 -17.25 -22.72
CA LEU A 36 1.67 -18.17 -21.76
C LEU A 36 0.68 -17.43 -20.85
N LYS A 37 -0.56 -17.92 -20.82
CA LYS A 37 -1.62 -17.45 -19.93
C LYS A 37 -1.69 -18.32 -18.69
N TYR A 38 -2.12 -17.73 -17.59
CA TYR A 38 -2.26 -18.40 -16.30
C TYR A 38 -3.37 -19.44 -16.33
N ASP A 39 -4.55 -19.03 -16.79
CA ASP A 39 -5.68 -19.90 -17.12
C ASP A 39 -6.57 -19.21 -18.17
N GLU A 40 -7.50 -19.97 -18.74
CA GLU A 40 -8.41 -19.49 -19.80
C GLU A 40 -9.47 -18.49 -19.28
N ASP A 41 -9.85 -18.57 -18.00
CA ASP A 41 -10.92 -17.77 -17.39
C ASP A 41 -10.44 -16.36 -16.97
N TYR A 42 -9.25 -16.27 -16.38
CA TYR A 42 -8.58 -15.03 -16.00
C TYR A 42 -7.87 -14.36 -17.18
N ASN A 43 -7.43 -15.13 -18.17
CA ASN A 43 -6.74 -14.66 -19.38
C ASN A 43 -5.54 -13.71 -19.12
N LYS A 44 -4.88 -13.85 -17.97
CA LYS A 44 -3.72 -13.05 -17.57
C LYS A 44 -2.41 -13.71 -17.99
N THR A 45 -1.45 -12.92 -18.41
CA THR A 45 -0.09 -13.36 -18.73
C THR A 45 0.66 -13.77 -17.46
N VAL A 46 1.24 -14.97 -17.46
CA VAL A 46 1.77 -15.60 -16.24
C VAL A 46 2.80 -14.73 -15.51
N TRP A 47 3.74 -14.15 -16.26
CA TRP A 47 4.79 -13.35 -15.65
C TRP A 47 4.52 -11.85 -15.76
N THR A 48 3.99 -11.34 -16.87
CA THR A 48 3.78 -9.88 -17.01
C THR A 48 2.70 -9.32 -16.09
N GLU A 49 1.66 -10.10 -15.79
CA GLU A 49 0.57 -9.69 -14.90
C GLU A 49 0.61 -10.39 -13.53
N VAL A 50 1.60 -11.26 -13.30
CA VAL A 50 1.84 -12.04 -12.06
C VAL A 50 0.59 -12.50 -11.29
N PRO A 51 -0.44 -13.09 -11.94
CA PRO A 51 -1.73 -13.37 -11.29
C PRO A 51 -1.62 -14.24 -10.04
N ASN A 52 -0.78 -15.29 -10.06
CA ASN A 52 -0.51 -16.15 -8.91
C ASN A 52 0.02 -15.41 -7.69
N PHE A 53 0.85 -14.39 -7.91
CA PHE A 53 1.42 -13.63 -6.81
C PHE A 53 0.34 -12.82 -6.11
N GLY A 54 -0.53 -12.14 -6.87
CA GLY A 54 -1.68 -11.41 -6.30
C GLY A 54 -2.61 -12.30 -5.47
N ILE A 55 -2.92 -13.50 -5.96
CA ILE A 55 -3.74 -14.49 -5.23
C ILE A 55 -3.04 -14.88 -3.92
N THR A 56 -1.76 -15.23 -3.98
CA THR A 56 -0.97 -15.60 -2.79
C THR A 56 -0.94 -14.45 -1.76
N VAL A 57 -0.83 -13.20 -2.22
CA VAL A 57 -0.86 -12.03 -1.35
C VAL A 57 -2.23 -11.89 -0.67
N ALA A 58 -3.32 -12.09 -1.40
CA ALA A 58 -4.67 -12.05 -0.82
C ALA A 58 -4.87 -13.13 0.24
N ASP A 59 -4.43 -14.37 -0.02
CA ASP A 59 -4.53 -15.48 0.93
C ASP A 59 -3.69 -15.26 2.20
N ASP A 60 -2.50 -14.65 2.05
CA ASP A 60 -1.57 -14.40 3.15
C ASP A 60 -1.87 -13.11 3.96
N TRP A 61 -2.85 -12.31 3.54
CA TRP A 61 -3.23 -11.05 4.19
C TRP A 61 -4.37 -11.24 5.18
N ASN A 62 -4.13 -12.08 6.18
CA ASN A 62 -5.08 -12.43 7.24
C ASN A 62 -4.48 -12.16 8.64
N PHE A 63 -4.02 -10.94 8.89
CA PHE A 63 -3.48 -10.54 10.20
C PHE A 63 -4.29 -9.34 10.74
N ASP A 64 -4.75 -9.45 11.98
CA ASP A 64 -5.43 -8.34 12.67
C ASP A 64 -4.39 -7.44 13.32
N ALA A 65 -4.04 -6.33 12.66
CA ALA A 65 -3.10 -5.36 13.21
C ALA A 65 -3.65 -4.60 14.42
N THR A 66 -4.95 -4.73 14.72
CA THR A 66 -5.62 -4.10 15.86
C THR A 66 -5.64 -4.99 17.10
N ASP A 67 -5.13 -6.23 17.00
CA ASP A 67 -4.90 -7.07 18.17
C ASP A 67 -3.96 -6.34 19.14
N PRO A 68 -4.35 -6.13 20.42
CA PRO A 68 -3.49 -5.47 21.40
C PRO A 68 -2.33 -6.34 21.89
N SER A 69 -2.32 -7.64 21.54
CA SER A 69 -1.41 -8.64 22.10
C SER A 69 -0.84 -9.64 21.06
N PRO A 70 -0.40 -9.20 19.87
CA PRO A 70 0.27 -10.10 18.94
C PRO A 70 1.59 -10.58 19.54
N THR A 71 2.02 -11.80 19.18
CA THR A 71 3.38 -12.21 19.51
C THR A 71 4.39 -11.33 18.76
N SER A 72 5.58 -11.18 19.33
CA SER A 72 6.66 -10.42 18.68
C SER A 72 7.01 -10.96 17.29
N GLU A 73 6.93 -12.29 17.11
CA GLU A 73 7.15 -12.93 15.81
C GLU A 73 6.06 -12.58 14.81
N GLU A 74 4.78 -12.65 15.18
CA GLU A 74 3.66 -12.32 14.30
C GLU A 74 3.70 -10.85 13.87
N ALA A 75 3.93 -9.94 14.82
CA ALA A 75 4.07 -8.51 14.53
C ALA A 75 5.24 -8.25 13.57
N THR A 76 6.42 -8.84 13.83
CA THR A 76 7.60 -8.69 12.97
C THR A 76 7.34 -9.22 11.56
N ARG A 77 6.71 -10.39 11.44
CA ARG A 77 6.38 -10.98 10.14
C ARG A 77 5.38 -10.12 9.37
N TYR A 78 4.39 -9.56 10.03
CA TYR A 78 3.42 -8.65 9.42
C TYR A 78 4.07 -7.34 8.96
N GLU A 79 4.91 -6.73 9.79
CA GLU A 79 5.67 -5.52 9.46
C GLU A 79 6.58 -5.73 8.24
N ASN A 80 7.32 -6.85 8.22
CA ASN A 80 8.17 -7.20 7.08
C ASN A 80 7.37 -7.37 5.79
N LYS A 81 6.22 -8.07 5.83
CA LYS A 81 5.33 -8.21 4.66
C LYS A 81 4.78 -6.86 4.21
N THR A 82 4.38 -6.01 5.15
CA THR A 82 3.86 -4.66 4.88
C THR A 82 4.89 -3.81 4.15
N ALA A 83 6.12 -3.75 4.66
CA ALA A 83 7.20 -3.02 4.01
C ALA A 83 7.50 -3.55 2.60
N PHE A 84 7.45 -4.88 2.41
CA PHE A 84 7.69 -5.49 1.12
C PHE A 84 6.64 -5.07 0.08
N PHE A 85 5.36 -5.08 0.47
CA PHE A 85 4.28 -4.64 -0.40
C PHE A 85 4.28 -3.15 -0.67
N ALA A 86 4.68 -2.34 0.30
CA ALA A 86 4.89 -0.91 0.10
C ALA A 86 5.99 -0.66 -0.95
N GLN A 87 7.13 -1.35 -0.86
CA GLN A 87 8.19 -1.24 -1.86
C GLN A 87 7.77 -1.74 -3.25
N LEU A 88 6.99 -2.82 -3.33
CA LEU A 88 6.41 -3.29 -4.60
C LEU A 88 5.41 -2.29 -5.18
N THR A 89 4.60 -1.66 -4.35
CA THR A 89 3.62 -0.64 -4.75
C THR A 89 4.30 0.60 -5.33
N ALA A 90 5.46 0.97 -4.78
CA ALA A 90 6.30 2.06 -5.29
C ALA A 90 7.04 1.71 -6.60
N SER A 91 6.98 0.46 -7.06
CA SER A 91 7.69 0.04 -8.27
C SER A 91 7.19 0.79 -9.51
N PRO A 92 8.09 1.21 -10.43
CA PRO A 92 7.71 1.80 -11.71
C PRO A 92 6.82 0.88 -12.58
N ALA A 93 6.78 -0.43 -12.28
CA ALA A 93 5.85 -1.36 -12.92
C ALA A 93 4.37 -0.96 -12.71
N ASN A 94 4.08 -0.12 -11.72
CA ASN A 94 2.75 0.40 -11.44
C ASN A 94 2.43 1.75 -12.10
N SER A 95 3.38 2.31 -12.85
CA SER A 95 3.15 3.50 -13.68
C SER A 95 2.42 3.09 -14.96
N VAL A 96 1.14 2.75 -14.83
CA VAL A 96 0.28 2.38 -15.97
C VAL A 96 -0.41 3.66 -16.50
N PRO A 97 -0.54 3.85 -17.84
CA PRO A 97 -1.13 5.05 -18.42
C PRO A 97 -2.58 5.33 -18.00
N ASP A 98 -3.30 4.29 -17.58
CA ASP A 98 -4.68 4.36 -17.10
C ASP A 98 -4.78 3.72 -15.70
N PRO A 99 -4.44 4.46 -14.63
CA PRO A 99 -4.47 3.94 -13.26
C PRO A 99 -5.88 3.64 -12.74
N GLU A 100 -6.93 4.14 -13.41
CA GLU A 100 -8.33 3.87 -13.05
C GLU A 100 -8.86 2.55 -13.62
N ASN A 101 -8.36 2.11 -14.79
CA ASN A 101 -8.83 0.87 -15.42
C ASN A 101 -7.86 -0.31 -15.28
N ALA A 102 -6.57 -0.08 -15.03
CA ALA A 102 -5.59 -1.14 -14.85
C ALA A 102 -4.51 -0.75 -13.83
N PRO A 103 -4.70 -1.04 -12.52
CA PRO A 103 -3.58 -1.04 -11.59
C PRO A 103 -2.44 -1.88 -12.13
N GLY A 104 -1.21 -1.44 -11.88
CA GLY A 104 -0.06 -2.27 -12.19
C GLY A 104 -0.08 -3.59 -11.43
N PRO A 105 0.69 -4.58 -11.89
CA PRO A 105 0.69 -5.93 -11.33
C PRO A 105 1.14 -6.00 -9.88
N PHE A 106 1.73 -4.92 -9.35
CA PHE A 106 2.23 -4.82 -7.99
C PHE A 106 1.59 -3.67 -7.20
N ASP A 107 0.42 -3.19 -7.64
CA ASP A 107 -0.26 -2.08 -6.97
C ASP A 107 -1.11 -2.59 -5.80
N PHE A 108 -0.51 -2.58 -4.60
CA PHE A 108 -1.17 -2.98 -3.36
C PHE A 108 -1.70 -1.77 -2.57
N SER A 109 -1.98 -0.65 -3.23
CA SER A 109 -2.42 0.59 -2.55
C SER A 109 -3.69 0.41 -1.70
N LEU A 110 -4.57 -0.53 -2.05
CA LEU A 110 -5.75 -0.86 -1.23
C LEU A 110 -5.37 -1.34 0.18
N TYR A 111 -4.26 -2.07 0.30
CA TYR A 111 -3.76 -2.62 1.56
C TYR A 111 -3.18 -1.50 2.43
N ALA A 112 -2.58 -0.48 1.81
CA ALA A 112 -2.17 0.73 2.49
C ALA A 112 -3.37 1.44 3.12
N LEU A 113 -4.47 1.57 2.36
CA LEU A 113 -5.70 2.18 2.84
C LEU A 113 -6.28 1.42 4.04
N TRP A 114 -6.26 0.08 4.02
CA TRP A 114 -6.66 -0.72 5.18
C TRP A 114 -5.77 -0.47 6.39
N ALA A 115 -4.45 -0.43 6.22
CA ALA A 115 -3.53 -0.12 7.31
C ALA A 115 -3.75 1.29 7.89
N PHE A 116 -4.00 2.30 7.06
CA PHE A 116 -4.31 3.65 7.54
C PHE A 116 -5.66 3.73 8.26
N ARG A 117 -6.68 3.07 7.71
CA ARG A 117 -7.98 2.94 8.38
C ARG A 117 -7.81 2.32 9.76
N GLU A 118 -6.99 1.27 9.83
CA GLU A 118 -6.74 0.55 11.07
C GLU A 118 -5.99 1.38 12.11
N ALA A 119 -5.06 2.23 11.68
CA ALA A 119 -4.29 3.07 12.58
C ALA A 119 -5.03 4.35 12.99
N PHE A 120 -5.83 4.95 12.11
CA PHE A 120 -6.24 6.36 12.25
C PHE A 120 -7.74 6.63 12.14
N GLU A 121 -8.55 5.64 11.76
CA GLU A 121 -9.99 5.86 11.49
C GLU A 121 -10.92 5.18 12.48
N PHE A 122 -10.40 4.68 13.60
CA PHE A 122 -11.23 4.03 14.63
C PHE A 122 -11.76 4.97 15.71
N SER A 123 -12.97 4.67 16.17
CA SER A 123 -13.70 5.41 17.20
C SER A 123 -13.60 4.81 18.60
N LYS A 124 -13.08 3.58 18.72
CA LYS A 124 -13.00 2.85 20.00
C LYS A 124 -11.94 3.45 20.93
N GLU A 125 -12.24 3.42 22.23
CA GLU A 125 -11.28 3.75 23.29
C GLU A 125 -10.45 2.50 23.68
N PRO A 126 -9.13 2.63 23.91
CA PRO A 126 -8.36 3.86 23.74
C PRO A 126 -8.24 4.23 22.25
N ARG A 127 -8.43 5.51 21.94
CA ARG A 127 -8.29 6.07 20.58
C ARG A 127 -6.87 5.95 19.97
N ALA A 128 -5.93 5.41 20.71
CA ALA A 128 -4.56 5.24 20.25
C ALA A 128 -4.45 3.97 19.40
N PRO A 129 -3.77 4.03 18.23
CA PRO A 129 -3.48 2.82 17.47
C PRO A 129 -2.63 1.86 18.29
N THR A 130 -2.77 0.56 18.00
CA THR A 130 -1.78 -0.42 18.44
C THR A 130 -0.42 -0.09 17.83
N ILE A 131 0.67 -0.51 18.48
CA ILE A 131 2.03 -0.31 17.93
C ILE A 131 2.14 -0.93 16.53
N THR A 132 1.57 -2.12 16.32
CA THR A 132 1.64 -2.84 15.05
C THR A 132 0.89 -2.13 13.92
N SER A 133 -0.34 -1.65 14.15
CA SER A 133 -1.10 -0.89 13.14
C SER A 133 -0.41 0.43 12.79
N LEU A 134 0.12 1.15 13.79
CA LEU A 134 0.87 2.39 13.59
C LEU A 134 2.13 2.15 12.75
N ARG A 135 2.95 1.15 13.10
CA ARG A 135 4.18 0.82 12.36
C ARG A 135 3.87 0.37 10.92
N ALA A 136 2.80 -0.40 10.72
CA ALA A 136 2.36 -0.79 9.39
C ALA A 136 2.00 0.43 8.52
N ALA A 137 1.23 1.38 9.06
CA ALA A 137 0.94 2.65 8.39
C ALA A 137 2.22 3.45 8.07
N CYS A 138 3.19 3.49 9.00
CA CYS A 138 4.47 4.15 8.75
C CYS A 138 5.23 3.50 7.58
N TYR A 139 5.30 2.17 7.49
CA TYR A 139 6.01 1.50 6.39
C TYR A 139 5.41 1.80 5.02
N TRP A 140 4.08 1.91 4.93
CA TRP A 140 3.41 2.34 3.70
C TRP A 140 3.84 3.74 3.26
N VAL A 141 3.88 4.70 4.20
CA VAL A 141 4.34 6.05 3.89
C VAL A 141 5.83 6.05 3.54
N ILE A 142 6.68 5.40 4.34
CA ILE A 142 8.14 5.39 4.16
C ILE A 142 8.53 4.88 2.77
N TYR A 143 7.89 3.80 2.31
CA TYR A 143 8.32 3.15 1.07
C TYR A 143 7.45 3.49 -0.14
N ALA A 144 6.24 3.98 0.04
CA ALA A 144 5.29 4.21 -1.06
C ALA A 144 4.66 5.61 -1.09
N ALA A 145 5.19 6.60 -0.36
CA ALA A 145 4.64 7.96 -0.27
C ALA A 145 4.27 8.56 -1.63
N ASP A 146 5.15 8.52 -2.64
CA ASP A 146 4.86 9.12 -3.95
C ASP A 146 3.65 8.47 -4.63
N ARG A 147 3.53 7.14 -4.56
CA ARG A 147 2.40 6.41 -5.17
C ARG A 147 1.10 6.68 -4.43
N LEU A 148 1.14 6.69 -3.09
CA LEU A 148 -0.01 7.00 -2.26
C LEU A 148 -0.48 8.44 -2.50
N TRP A 149 0.46 9.38 -2.62
CA TRP A 149 0.16 10.77 -2.92
C TRP A 149 -0.47 10.94 -4.30
N ALA A 150 0.08 10.28 -5.32
CA ALA A 150 -0.53 10.27 -6.64
C ALA A 150 -1.98 9.76 -6.60
N ASN A 151 -2.26 8.71 -5.81
CA ASN A 151 -3.63 8.22 -5.61
C ASN A 151 -4.54 9.26 -4.94
N VAL A 152 -4.02 10.03 -3.97
CA VAL A 152 -4.75 11.14 -3.32
C VAL A 152 -5.05 12.26 -4.30
N GLN A 153 -4.05 12.67 -5.10
CA GLN A 153 -4.19 13.74 -6.09
C GLN A 153 -5.23 13.40 -7.16
N MET A 154 -5.27 12.15 -7.62
CA MET A 154 -6.26 11.68 -8.59
C MET A 154 -7.63 11.37 -7.97
N GLY A 155 -7.75 11.33 -6.64
CA GLY A 155 -9.00 10.95 -5.97
C GLY A 155 -9.40 9.49 -6.24
N ARG A 156 -8.41 8.57 -6.21
CA ARG A 156 -8.58 7.20 -6.68
C ARG A 156 -9.74 6.47 -6.00
N ASP A 157 -10.66 5.94 -6.81
CA ASP A 157 -11.84 5.16 -6.41
C ASP A 157 -11.57 3.64 -6.47
N PHE A 158 -11.93 2.92 -5.42
CA PHE A 158 -11.77 1.47 -5.30
C PHE A 158 -13.09 0.70 -5.34
N ARG A 159 -14.23 1.35 -5.60
CA ARG A 159 -15.51 0.66 -5.74
C ARG A 159 -15.47 -0.34 -6.88
N HIS A 160 -15.98 -1.53 -6.59
CA HIS A 160 -16.14 -2.54 -7.61
C HIS A 160 -17.30 -2.14 -8.55
N LYS A 161 -17.00 -1.86 -9.82
CA LYS A 161 -17.97 -1.32 -10.79
C LYS A 161 -19.25 -2.15 -10.93
N SER A 162 -19.14 -3.49 -10.88
CA SER A 162 -20.29 -4.38 -11.10
C SER A 162 -21.15 -4.64 -9.86
N SER A 163 -20.55 -4.85 -8.67
CA SER A 163 -21.27 -5.15 -7.43
C SER A 163 -21.63 -3.91 -6.63
N GLY A 164 -20.99 -2.76 -6.91
CA GLY A 164 -21.09 -1.54 -6.11
C GLY A 164 -20.41 -1.63 -4.74
N SER A 165 -19.70 -2.73 -4.43
CA SER A 165 -19.03 -2.88 -3.14
C SER A 165 -17.88 -1.89 -2.98
N ASN A 166 -17.72 -1.34 -1.77
CA ASN A 166 -16.64 -0.41 -1.42
C ASN A 166 -15.61 -1.10 -0.50
N PRO A 167 -14.57 -1.76 -1.04
CA PRO A 167 -13.51 -2.34 -0.20
C PRO A 167 -12.67 -1.27 0.52
N ALA A 168 -12.75 -0.01 0.06
CA ALA A 168 -12.02 1.13 0.60
C ALA A 168 -12.88 2.02 1.51
N ASP A 169 -13.93 1.45 2.11
CA ASP A 169 -14.80 2.18 3.04
C ASP A 169 -14.01 2.79 4.21
N GLU A 170 -14.53 3.89 4.74
CA GLU A 170 -13.97 4.55 5.93
C GLU A 170 -14.02 3.70 7.21
N GLY A 171 -13.20 4.06 8.19
CA GLY A 171 -13.32 3.58 9.56
C GLY A 171 -14.55 4.16 10.27
N ASP A 172 -14.88 3.56 11.41
CA ASP A 172 -16.12 3.85 12.13
C ASP A 172 -16.22 5.31 12.64
N ALA A 173 -15.08 5.97 12.91
CA ALA A 173 -15.02 7.38 13.28
C ALA A 173 -15.50 8.33 12.17
N TYR A 174 -15.51 7.87 10.91
CA TYR A 174 -15.75 8.70 9.73
C TYR A 174 -16.92 8.22 8.85
N ARG A 175 -17.78 7.29 9.30
CA ARG A 175 -18.90 6.65 8.53
C ARG A 175 -19.86 7.56 7.75
N LYS A 176 -19.82 8.86 8.00
CA LYS A 176 -20.67 9.86 7.33
C LYS A 176 -19.96 10.55 6.17
N LYS A 177 -18.70 10.21 5.93
CA LYS A 177 -17.87 10.84 4.90
C LYS A 177 -18.13 10.22 3.52
N GLY A 178 -18.50 8.94 3.45
CA GLY A 178 -18.77 8.24 2.19
C GLY A 178 -17.53 8.15 1.31
N TRP A 179 -16.37 7.92 1.90
CA TRP A 179 -15.11 7.81 1.20
C TRP A 179 -15.01 6.46 0.49
N VAL A 180 -14.54 6.49 -0.75
CA VAL A 180 -14.47 5.31 -1.64
C VAL A 180 -13.04 4.94 -2.03
N GLY A 181 -12.06 5.52 -1.33
CA GLY A 181 -10.66 5.42 -1.71
C GLY A 181 -9.80 6.54 -1.14
N PHE A 182 -8.78 6.93 -1.91
CA PHE A 182 -7.84 7.99 -1.54
C PHE A 182 -8.42 9.36 -1.89
N ASN A 183 -8.35 10.30 -0.94
CA ASN A 183 -8.74 11.69 -1.17
C ASN A 183 -8.01 12.62 -0.19
N TRP A 184 -8.07 13.92 -0.49
CA TRP A 184 -7.38 14.97 0.28
C TRP A 184 -7.78 15.02 1.75
N GLU A 185 -9.07 14.90 2.05
CA GLU A 185 -9.59 15.00 3.41
C GLU A 185 -9.10 13.81 4.26
N ARG A 186 -9.21 12.60 3.68
CA ARG A 186 -8.78 11.36 4.31
C ARG A 186 -7.27 11.30 4.53
N TRP A 187 -6.48 11.79 3.56
CA TRP A 187 -5.04 11.96 3.73
C TRP A 187 -4.71 12.87 4.92
N GLY A 188 -5.43 13.99 5.07
CA GLY A 188 -5.26 14.90 6.21
C GLY A 188 -5.49 14.21 7.57
N VAL A 189 -6.47 13.31 7.67
CA VAL A 189 -6.70 12.49 8.86
C VAL A 189 -5.48 11.61 9.18
N TRP A 190 -4.92 10.95 8.18
CA TRP A 190 -3.78 10.06 8.37
C TRP A 190 -2.50 10.82 8.77
N VAL A 191 -2.24 11.96 8.14
CA VAL A 191 -1.11 12.83 8.50
C VAL A 191 -1.25 13.35 9.94
N GLN A 192 -2.45 13.80 10.32
CA GLN A 192 -2.70 14.22 11.70
C GLN A 192 -2.52 13.06 12.69
N GLY A 193 -2.92 11.85 12.31
CA GLY A 193 -2.69 10.64 13.09
C GLY A 193 -1.21 10.36 13.34
N LEU A 194 -0.37 10.51 12.31
CA LEU A 194 1.08 10.39 12.43
C LEU A 194 1.68 11.49 13.33
N GLU A 195 1.25 12.74 13.18
CA GLU A 195 1.71 13.84 14.04
C GLU A 195 1.34 13.63 15.51
N ASN A 196 0.13 13.16 15.78
CA ASN A 196 -0.30 12.83 17.15
C ASN A 196 0.53 11.69 17.76
N ALA A 197 1.08 10.80 16.92
CA ALA A 197 1.88 9.66 17.34
C ALA A 197 3.41 9.94 17.41
N ARG A 198 3.84 11.18 17.13
CA ARG A 198 5.26 11.56 16.99
C ARG A 198 6.15 11.21 18.19
N GLU A 199 5.58 11.27 19.38
CA GLU A 199 6.25 10.97 20.66
C GLU A 199 5.67 9.72 21.35
N GLY A 200 4.83 8.94 20.65
CA GLY A 200 4.19 7.74 21.18
C GLY A 200 4.96 6.45 20.92
N GLY A 201 4.78 5.47 21.81
CA GLY A 201 5.33 4.12 21.67
C GLY A 201 6.79 3.99 22.13
N ASP A 202 7.47 2.94 21.63
CA ASP A 202 8.90 2.73 21.85
C ASP A 202 9.77 3.55 20.87
N GLU A 203 11.09 3.57 21.09
CA GLU A 203 12.02 4.36 20.27
C GLU A 203 11.98 3.97 18.78
N GLU A 204 11.78 2.69 18.48
CA GLU A 204 11.67 2.23 17.10
C GLU A 204 10.39 2.76 16.43
N THR A 205 9.26 2.74 17.13
CA THR A 205 7.99 3.31 16.66
C THR A 205 8.13 4.81 16.42
N ALA A 206 8.68 5.54 17.40
CA ALA A 206 8.91 6.97 17.28
C ALA A 206 9.84 7.30 16.10
N ARG A 207 10.88 6.49 15.86
CA ARG A 207 11.75 6.62 14.69
C ARG A 207 10.99 6.41 13.38
N LEU A 208 10.15 5.38 13.29
CA LEU A 208 9.34 5.11 12.09
C LEU A 208 8.34 6.24 11.81
N VAL A 209 7.66 6.77 12.85
CA VAL A 209 6.74 7.91 12.70
C VAL A 209 7.48 9.14 12.17
N ARG A 210 8.66 9.47 12.74
CA ARG A 210 9.49 10.58 12.24
C ARG A 210 9.93 10.37 10.80
N SER A 211 10.27 9.15 10.41
CA SER A 211 10.63 8.83 9.02
C SER A 211 9.43 8.98 8.08
N ALA A 212 8.25 8.51 8.48
CA ALA A 212 7.02 8.67 7.69
C ALA A 212 6.66 10.15 7.50
N LEU A 213 6.71 10.96 8.57
CA LEU A 213 6.43 12.39 8.49
C LEU A 213 7.40 13.14 7.55
N LYS A 214 8.69 12.78 7.55
CA LYS A 214 9.67 13.33 6.58
C LYS A 214 9.29 13.02 5.13
N GLU A 215 8.80 11.81 4.86
CA GLU A 215 8.33 11.47 3.51
C GLU A 215 7.05 12.25 3.15
N VAL A 216 6.14 12.49 4.09
CA VAL A 216 4.97 13.36 3.90
C VAL A 216 5.40 14.80 3.55
N GLU A 217 6.32 15.38 4.33
CA GLU A 217 6.88 16.70 4.07
C GLU A 217 7.49 16.75 2.66
N ARG A 218 8.31 15.75 2.31
CA ARG A 218 8.96 15.65 0.99
C ARG A 218 7.96 15.68 -0.16
N ILE A 219 6.88 14.88 -0.12
CA ILE A 219 5.91 14.81 -1.22
C ILE A 219 5.03 16.05 -1.28
N MET A 220 4.71 16.68 -0.14
CA MET A 220 3.88 17.87 -0.09
C MET A 220 4.64 19.10 -0.62
N ASP A 221 5.93 19.23 -0.30
CA ASP A 221 6.80 20.28 -0.83
C ASP A 221 7.00 20.15 -2.35
N GLN A 222 7.09 18.93 -2.87
CA GLN A 222 7.15 18.68 -4.31
C GLN A 222 5.83 19.01 -5.01
N GLY A 223 4.69 18.68 -4.38
CA GLY A 223 3.35 18.96 -4.90
C GLY A 223 3.01 20.46 -4.98
N TRP A 224 3.68 21.31 -4.21
CA TRP A 224 3.62 22.77 -4.36
C TRP A 224 4.32 23.25 -5.64
N ARG A 225 5.51 22.71 -5.96
CA ARG A 225 6.33 23.16 -7.10
C ARG A 225 5.69 22.87 -8.46
N VAL A 226 5.03 21.72 -8.63
CA VAL A 226 4.38 21.34 -9.90
C VAL A 226 3.20 22.27 -10.23
N ARG A 227 2.43 22.72 -9.22
CA ARG A 227 1.28 23.63 -9.44
C ARG A 227 1.69 25.05 -9.85
N ASP A 228 2.90 25.47 -9.53
CA ASP A 228 3.40 26.78 -9.96
C ASP A 228 3.93 26.69 -11.40
N GLU A 229 4.59 25.60 -11.80
CA GLU A 229 5.04 25.42 -13.19
C GLU A 229 3.86 25.30 -14.19
N GLU A 230 2.77 24.63 -13.80
CA GLU A 230 1.53 24.55 -14.62
C GLU A 230 0.76 25.88 -14.71
N LYS A 231 1.05 26.87 -13.86
CA LYS A 231 0.46 28.23 -13.96
C LYS A 231 1.26 29.15 -14.89
N PHE A 232 2.45 28.75 -15.32
CA PHE A 232 3.33 29.53 -16.18
C PHE A 232 3.64 28.85 -17.53
N ALA A 233 2.95 27.75 -17.86
CA ALA A 233 2.95 27.08 -19.16
C ALA A 233 1.64 27.35 -19.92
#